data_AF-A0A4R8C690-F1
#
_entry.id   AF-A0A4R8C690-F1
#
_cell.length_a   1.000
_cell.length_b   1.000
_cell.length_c   1.000
_cell.angle_alpha   90.00
_cell.angle_beta   90.00
_cell.angle_gamma   90.00
#
_symmetry.space_group_name_H-M   'P 1'
#
loop_
_entity.id
_entity.type
_entity.pdbx_description
1 polymer ?
#
loop_
_entity_poly.entity_id
_entity_poly.type
_entity_poly.pdbx_seq_one_letter_code
_entity_poly.pdbx_strand_id
1 'polypeptide(L)'
;MDYRTFDAEYAQVLAAARSMDSATLAGEVERLRALVPLVEPRSDQSQAELLVTQLSQVLDMEQPSVSGAMAAAVRVHRRARNAQGSPTERIAALRAGIDEIGQIADTVAETTEQHQILALTESLAMQIEALESSPATNPDR
;
A
#
# COMPACT_ATOMS: atom_id res chain seq x y z
N MET A 1 19.84 -21.72 9.65
CA MET A 1 19.73 -20.53 8.78
C MET A 1 20.44 -19.39 9.48
N ASP A 2 21.15 -18.51 8.76
CA ASP A 2 21.74 -17.34 9.41
C ASP A 2 20.71 -16.21 9.59
N TYR A 3 21.00 -15.29 10.51
CA TYR A 3 20.11 -14.15 10.76
C TYR A 3 19.85 -13.30 9.51
N ARG A 4 20.83 -13.16 8.61
CA ARG A 4 20.70 -12.39 7.36
C ARG A 4 19.63 -12.96 6.43
N THR A 5 19.56 -14.28 6.33
CA THR A 5 18.54 -14.95 5.52
C THR A 5 17.15 -14.73 6.13
N PHE A 6 17.02 -14.83 7.45
CA PHE A 6 15.77 -14.51 8.14
C PHE A 6 15.36 -13.04 7.94
N ASP A 7 16.30 -12.10 8.06
CA ASP A 7 16.05 -10.66 7.88
C ASP A 7 15.59 -10.33 6.45
N ALA A 8 16.14 -11.03 5.45
CA ALA A 8 15.69 -10.89 4.06
C ALA A 8 14.24 -11.37 3.85
N GLU A 9 13.87 -12.52 4.45
CA GLU A 9 12.48 -13.03 4.43
C GLU A 9 11.53 -12.06 5.13
N TYR A 10 11.93 -11.54 6.29
CA TYR A 10 11.17 -10.54 7.05
C TYR A 10 10.97 -9.25 6.23
N ALA A 11 12.03 -8.75 5.58
CA ALA A 11 11.96 -7.54 4.76
C ALA A 11 11.04 -7.71 3.53
N GLN A 12 11.00 -8.90 2.93
CA GLN A 12 10.08 -9.21 1.82
C GLN A 12 8.61 -9.14 2.28
N VAL A 13 8.30 -9.72 3.44
CA VAL A 13 6.95 -9.66 4.01
C VAL A 13 6.56 -8.20 4.29
N LEU A 14 7.43 -7.40 4.89
CA LEU A 14 7.17 -5.98 5.12
C LEU A 14 6.93 -5.18 3.83
N ALA A 15 7.71 -5.43 2.78
CA ALA A 15 7.55 -4.76 1.49
C ALA A 15 6.18 -5.08 0.84
N ALA A 16 5.70 -6.32 1.01
CA ALA A 16 4.44 -6.79 0.45
C ALA A 16 3.22 -6.50 1.36
N ALA A 17 3.43 -6.26 2.66
CA ALA A 17 2.38 -6.08 3.65
C ALA A 17 1.35 -5.01 3.28
N ARG A 18 1.79 -3.91 2.64
CA ARG A 18 0.90 -2.81 2.19
C ARG A 18 -0.12 -3.23 1.12
N SER A 19 0.12 -4.33 0.44
CA SER A 19 -0.76 -4.87 -0.61
C SER A 19 -1.52 -6.12 -0.19
N MET A 20 -1.14 -6.75 0.93
CA MET A 20 -1.77 -7.95 1.47
C MET A 20 -3.03 -7.58 2.25
N ASP A 21 -4.04 -8.46 2.23
CA ASP A 21 -5.11 -8.42 3.21
C ASP A 21 -4.63 -8.96 4.57
N SER A 22 -5.42 -8.71 5.62
CA SER A 22 -5.06 -9.09 7.00
C SER A 22 -4.87 -10.60 7.18
N ALA A 23 -5.69 -11.44 6.52
CA ALA A 23 -5.57 -12.88 6.65
C ALA A 23 -4.30 -13.41 5.97
N THR A 24 -3.96 -12.86 4.80
CA THR A 24 -2.71 -13.16 4.09
C THR A 24 -1.50 -12.74 4.91
N LEU A 25 -1.51 -11.53 5.49
CA LEU A 25 -0.41 -11.04 6.34
C LEU A 25 -0.27 -11.88 7.62
N ALA A 26 -1.38 -12.29 8.24
CA ALA A 26 -1.34 -13.21 9.39
C ALA A 26 -0.68 -14.55 9.05
N GLY A 27 -0.97 -15.10 7.86
CA GLY A 27 -0.30 -16.31 7.36
C GLY A 27 1.21 -16.15 7.20
N GLU A 28 1.66 -15.01 6.66
CA GLU A 28 3.09 -14.70 6.53
C GLU A 28 3.79 -14.52 7.90
N VAL A 29 3.09 -13.94 8.89
CA VAL A 29 3.61 -13.83 10.25
C VAL A 29 3.81 -15.20 10.90
N GLU A 30 2.86 -16.13 10.73
CA GLU A 30 3.04 -17.51 11.21
C GLU A 30 4.19 -18.23 10.49
N ARG A 31 4.36 -17.99 9.19
CA ARG A 31 5.51 -18.52 8.43
C ARG A 31 6.84 -18.01 9.00
N LEU A 32 6.96 -16.71 9.23
CA LEU A 32 8.16 -16.12 9.83
C LEU A 32 8.40 -16.67 11.24
N ARG A 33 7.35 -16.84 12.05
CA ARG A 33 7.46 -17.45 13.39
C ARG A 33 8.03 -18.86 13.34
N ALA A 34 7.65 -19.67 12.36
CA ALA A 34 8.18 -21.01 12.16
C ALA A 34 9.66 -21.05 11.74
N LEU A 35 10.18 -19.95 11.16
CA LEU A 35 11.60 -19.84 10.78
C LEU A 35 12.52 -19.45 11.93
N VAL A 36 12.01 -18.73 12.96
CA VAL A 36 12.77 -18.30 14.14
C VAL A 36 13.61 -19.43 14.79
N PRO A 37 13.07 -20.63 15.10
CA PRO A 37 13.87 -21.68 15.73
C PRO A 37 14.99 -22.23 14.84
N LEU A 38 14.95 -21.96 13.53
CA LEU A 38 15.97 -22.38 12.56
C LEU A 38 17.11 -21.35 12.44
N VAL A 39 16.98 -20.18 13.07
CA VAL A 39 18.03 -19.14 13.06
C VAL A 39 19.17 -19.55 13.98
N GLU A 40 20.39 -19.43 13.47
CA GLU A 40 21.63 -19.63 14.21
C GLU A 40 22.55 -18.41 14.02
N PRO A 41 23.35 -18.06 15.04
CA PRO A 41 23.43 -18.65 16.38
C PRO A 41 22.19 -18.36 17.26
N ARG A 42 22.05 -19.08 18.38
CA ARG A 42 20.92 -18.91 19.31
C ARG A 42 20.75 -17.48 19.85
N SER A 43 21.83 -16.70 19.91
CA SER A 43 21.77 -15.27 20.26
C SER A 43 20.88 -14.46 19.31
N ASP A 44 20.78 -14.89 18.06
CA ASP A 44 20.08 -14.17 17.00
C ASP A 44 18.60 -14.61 16.91
N GLN A 45 18.25 -15.73 17.54
CA GLN A 45 16.86 -16.19 17.67
C GLN A 45 16.01 -15.19 18.44
N SER A 46 16.54 -14.63 19.53
CA SER A 46 15.83 -13.63 20.35
C SER A 46 15.51 -12.36 19.54
N GLN A 47 16.41 -11.97 18.63
CA GLN A 47 16.21 -10.83 17.75
C GLN A 47 15.16 -11.13 16.68
N ALA A 48 15.21 -12.32 16.08
CA ALA A 48 14.21 -12.79 15.12
C ALA A 48 12.81 -12.88 15.78
N GLU A 49 12.73 -13.39 17.01
CA GLU A 49 11.50 -13.47 17.80
C GLU A 49 10.92 -12.08 18.11
N LEU A 50 11.77 -11.11 18.45
CA LEU A 50 11.36 -9.72 18.67
C LEU A 50 10.72 -9.11 17.42
N LEU A 51 11.32 -9.33 16.24
CA LEU A 51 10.80 -8.82 14.96
C LEU A 51 9.43 -9.41 14.62
N VAL A 52 9.27 -10.73 14.76
CA VAL A 52 7.97 -11.40 14.54
C VAL A 52 6.91 -10.91 15.52
N THR A 53 7.30 -10.69 16.79
CA THR A 53 6.40 -10.17 17.82
C THR A 53 5.94 -8.75 17.50
N GLN A 54 6.84 -7.86 17.08
CA GLN A 54 6.49 -6.51 16.66
C GLN A 54 5.54 -6.51 15.46
N LEU A 55 5.79 -7.37 14.46
CA LEU A 55 4.90 -7.50 13.31
C LEU A 55 3.52 -8.07 13.70
N SER A 56 3.48 -9.00 14.64
CA SER A 56 2.22 -9.52 15.21
C SER A 56 1.45 -8.42 15.95
N GLN A 57 2.14 -7.56 16.71
CA GLN A 57 1.50 -6.42 17.37
C GLN A 57 0.90 -5.43 16.37
N VAL A 58 1.51 -5.24 15.19
CA VAL A 58 0.92 -4.40 14.13
C VAL A 58 -0.35 -5.01 13.55
N LEU A 59 -0.46 -6.34 13.52
CA LEU A 59 -1.71 -7.04 13.16
C LEU A 59 -2.78 -6.90 14.25
N ASP A 60 -2.38 -6.97 15.52
CA ASP A 60 -3.27 -6.90 16.69
C ASP A 60 -3.67 -5.47 17.04
N MET A 61 -2.89 -4.47 16.63
CA MET A 61 -3.30 -3.08 16.66
C MET A 61 -4.54 -2.98 15.77
N GLU A 62 -5.69 -2.69 16.38
CA GLU A 62 -6.86 -2.21 15.65
C GLU A 62 -6.38 -1.07 14.74
N GLN A 63 -6.18 -1.35 13.45
CA GLN A 63 -6.14 -0.28 12.48
C GLN A 63 -7.44 0.48 12.72
N PRO A 64 -7.41 1.79 13.07
CA PRO A 64 -8.63 2.54 13.28
C PRO A 64 -9.51 2.22 12.08
N SER A 65 -10.68 1.64 12.35
CA SER A 65 -11.47 0.96 11.31
C SER A 65 -11.68 1.96 10.20
N VAL A 66 -10.88 1.84 9.14
CA VAL A 66 -10.96 2.73 8.00
C VAL A 66 -12.36 2.50 7.47
N SER A 67 -13.19 3.56 7.39
CA SER A 67 -14.56 3.35 6.97
C SER A 67 -14.58 2.64 5.62
N GLY A 68 -15.70 1.98 5.32
CA GLY A 68 -15.88 1.36 4.02
C GLY A 68 -15.65 2.33 2.86
N ALA A 69 -16.00 3.61 3.05
CA ALA A 69 -15.82 4.67 2.07
C ALA A 69 -14.34 5.02 1.86
N MET A 70 -13.58 5.25 2.94
CA MET A 70 -12.15 5.53 2.83
C MET A 70 -11.39 4.33 2.24
N ALA A 71 -11.72 3.10 2.65
CA ALA A 71 -11.12 1.91 2.08
C ALA A 71 -11.44 1.75 0.59
N ALA A 72 -12.66 2.10 0.16
CA ALA A 72 -13.04 2.12 -1.24
C ALA A 72 -12.25 3.18 -2.03
N ALA A 73 -12.15 4.40 -1.50
CA ALA A 73 -11.41 5.49 -2.14
C ALA A 73 -9.91 5.16 -2.32
N VAL A 74 -9.28 4.55 -1.32
CA VAL A 74 -7.88 4.08 -1.42
C VAL A 74 -7.70 3.03 -2.52
N ARG A 75 -8.66 2.10 -2.70
CA ARG A 75 -8.60 1.11 -3.78
C ARG A 75 -8.71 1.77 -5.16
N VAL A 76 -9.63 2.71 -5.33
CA VAL A 76 -9.80 3.49 -6.57
C VAL A 76 -8.54 4.29 -6.88
N HIS A 77 -8.01 5.01 -5.89
CA HIS A 77 -6.78 5.78 -5.99
C HIS A 77 -5.62 4.92 -6.49
N ARG A 78 -5.39 3.77 -5.84
CA ARG A 78 -4.31 2.84 -6.21
C ARG A 78 -4.50 2.31 -7.63
N ARG A 79 -5.73 1.96 -8.02
CA ARG A 79 -6.04 1.46 -9.37
C ARG A 79 -5.74 2.53 -10.43
N ALA A 80 -6.18 3.77 -10.20
CA ALA A 80 -5.98 4.88 -11.11
C ALA A 80 -4.49 5.23 -11.27
N ARG A 81 -3.77 5.35 -10.15
CA ARG A 81 -2.33 5.67 -10.12
C ARG A 81 -1.47 4.66 -10.86
N ASN A 82 -1.82 3.37 -10.76
CA ASN A 82 -1.08 2.26 -11.34
C ASN A 82 -1.54 1.88 -12.75
N ALA A 83 -2.51 2.61 -13.33
CA ALA A 83 -2.96 2.38 -14.68
C ALA A 83 -1.78 2.45 -15.67
N GLN A 84 -1.70 1.44 -16.53
CA GLN A 84 -0.69 1.32 -17.59
C GLN A 84 -1.33 1.67 -18.93
N GLY A 85 -0.50 1.94 -19.93
CA GLY A 85 -0.93 2.29 -21.28
C GLY A 85 -0.27 3.56 -21.79
N SER A 86 -0.79 4.08 -22.90
CA SER A 86 -0.39 5.37 -23.46
C SER A 86 -0.65 6.52 -22.48
N PRO A 87 0.02 7.68 -22.62
CA PRO A 87 -0.26 8.84 -21.80
C PRO A 87 -1.74 9.23 -21.77
N THR A 88 -2.44 9.15 -22.91
CA THR A 88 -3.87 9.45 -23.02
C THR A 88 -4.74 8.47 -22.24
N GLU A 89 -4.47 7.17 -22.34
CA GLU A 89 -5.19 6.14 -21.56
C GLU A 89 -4.95 6.29 -20.06
N ARG A 90 -3.72 6.62 -19.67
CA ARG A 90 -3.35 6.86 -18.27
C ARG A 90 -4.05 8.11 -17.72
N ILE A 91 -4.07 9.21 -18.46
CA ILE A 91 -4.82 10.43 -18.09
C ILE A 91 -6.32 10.12 -17.94
N ALA A 92 -6.91 9.36 -18.88
CA ALA A 92 -8.31 8.97 -18.79
C ALA A 92 -8.59 8.12 -17.53
N ALA A 93 -7.73 7.17 -17.20
CA ALA A 93 -7.85 6.36 -15.98
C ALA A 93 -7.69 7.19 -14.70
N LEU A 94 -6.78 8.17 -14.68
CA LEU A 94 -6.59 9.09 -13.56
C LEU A 94 -7.83 9.96 -13.35
N ARG A 95 -8.40 10.53 -14.42
CA ARG A 95 -9.62 11.35 -14.36
C ARG A 95 -10.82 10.53 -13.86
N ALA A 96 -11.02 9.33 -14.41
CA ALA A 96 -12.06 8.42 -13.93
C ALA A 96 -11.88 8.06 -12.43
N GLY A 97 -10.63 7.90 -11.98
CA GLY A 97 -10.32 7.68 -10.57
C GLY A 97 -10.68 8.87 -9.68
N ILE A 98 -10.43 10.11 -10.13
CA ILE A 98 -10.81 11.34 -9.41
C ILE A 98 -12.34 11.41 -9.29
N ASP A 99 -13.07 11.19 -10.38
CA ASP A 99 -14.54 11.26 -10.39
C ASP A 99 -15.15 10.23 -9.44
N GLU A 100 -14.65 8.99 -9.44
CA GLU A 100 -15.15 7.91 -8.58
C GLU A 100 -14.81 8.15 -7.10
N ILE A 101 -13.63 8.73 -6.79
CA ILE A 101 -13.31 9.15 -5.41
C ILE A 101 -14.25 10.28 -4.95
N GLY A 102 -14.57 11.24 -5.83
CA GLY A 102 -15.55 12.29 -5.55
C GLY A 102 -16.92 11.73 -5.21
N GLN A 103 -17.42 10.77 -6.01
CA GLN A 103 -18.69 10.08 -5.74
C GLN A 103 -18.68 9.34 -4.39
N ILE A 104 -17.57 8.71 -4.03
CA ILE A 104 -17.43 8.06 -2.73
C ILE A 104 -17.49 9.10 -1.60
N ALA A 105 -16.79 10.23 -1.74
CA ALA A 105 -16.81 11.31 -0.76
C ALA A 105 -18.22 11.86 -0.54
N ASP A 106 -19.02 11.97 -1.60
CA ASP A 106 -20.42 12.45 -1.53
C ASP A 106 -21.35 11.52 -0.72
N THR A 107 -20.96 10.24 -0.53
CA THR A 107 -21.72 9.29 0.31
C THR A 107 -21.41 9.41 1.80
N VAL A 108 -20.37 10.16 2.17
CA VAL A 108 -19.89 10.29 3.55
C VAL A 108 -20.54 11.50 4.22
N ALA A 109 -21.23 11.26 5.35
CA ALA A 109 -21.87 12.33 6.12
C ALA A 109 -20.86 13.12 6.99
N GLU A 110 -19.76 12.50 7.39
CA GLU A 110 -18.74 13.16 8.23
C GLU A 110 -17.80 14.02 7.39
N THR A 111 -17.83 15.34 7.62
CA THR A 111 -17.03 16.32 6.85
C THR A 111 -15.53 16.07 6.93
N THR A 112 -15.00 15.61 8.07
CA THR A 112 -13.57 15.31 8.22
C THR A 112 -13.14 14.18 7.29
N GLU A 113 -13.89 13.08 7.30
CA GLU A 113 -13.60 11.93 6.47
C GLU A 113 -13.82 12.23 4.97
N GLN A 114 -14.88 12.99 4.64
CA GLN A 114 -15.11 13.48 3.28
C GLN A 114 -13.89 14.24 2.75
N HIS A 115 -13.32 15.17 3.54
CA HIS A 115 -12.12 15.91 3.14
C HIS A 115 -10.90 15.00 2.98
N GLN A 116 -10.72 14.02 3.87
CA GLN A 116 -9.61 13.06 3.76
C GLN A 116 -9.72 12.20 2.49
N ILE A 117 -10.95 11.79 2.11
CA ILE A 117 -11.21 11.05 0.88
C ILE A 117 -10.88 11.93 -0.34
N LEU A 118 -11.36 13.18 -0.35
CA LEU A 118 -11.08 14.12 -1.44
C LEU A 118 -9.58 14.44 -1.57
N ALA A 119 -8.83 14.47 -0.48
CA ALA A 119 -7.38 14.70 -0.51
C ALA A 119 -6.62 13.64 -1.33
N LEU A 120 -7.16 12.43 -1.49
CA LEU A 120 -6.55 11.40 -2.35
C LEU A 120 -6.48 11.84 -3.82
N THR A 121 -7.41 12.70 -4.27
CA THR A 121 -7.48 13.17 -5.66
C THR A 121 -6.32 14.09 -6.03
N GLU A 122 -5.71 14.79 -5.06
CA GLU A 122 -4.64 15.77 -5.30
C GLU A 122 -3.43 15.14 -5.99
N SER A 123 -2.99 13.97 -5.51
CA SER A 123 -1.86 13.26 -6.13
C SER A 123 -2.16 12.72 -7.53
N LEU A 124 -3.43 12.42 -7.83
CA LEU A 124 -3.86 12.00 -9.17
C LEU A 124 -3.87 13.20 -10.13
N ALA A 125 -4.34 14.36 -9.67
CA ALA A 125 -4.33 15.61 -10.42
C ALA A 125 -2.90 16.03 -10.77
N MET A 126 -1.97 16.01 -9.80
CA MET A 126 -0.55 16.28 -10.07
C MET A 126 0.06 15.31 -11.09
N GLN A 127 -0.38 14.04 -11.10
CA GLN A 127 0.10 13.06 -12.08
C GLN A 127 -0.47 13.33 -13.49
N ILE A 128 -1.70 13.81 -13.60
CA ILE A 128 -2.28 14.29 -14.86
C ILE A 128 -1.45 15.46 -15.38
N GLU A 129 -1.20 16.48 -14.54
CA GLU A 129 -0.40 17.65 -14.92
C GLU A 129 1.01 17.25 -15.40
N ALA A 130 1.64 16.30 -14.72
CA ALA A 130 2.95 15.78 -15.11
C ALA A 130 2.92 15.05 -16.46
N LEU A 131 1.87 14.31 -16.77
CA LEU A 131 1.69 13.62 -18.05
C LEU A 131 1.35 14.60 -19.19
N GLU A 132 0.54 15.62 -18.92
CA GLU A 132 0.17 16.67 -19.87
C GLU A 132 1.36 17.61 -20.15
N SER A 133 2.20 17.86 -19.15
CA SER A 133 3.43 18.67 -19.27
C SER A 133 4.61 17.90 -19.84
N SER A 134 4.52 16.57 -19.95
CA SER A 134 5.57 15.76 -20.56
C SER A 134 5.46 15.87 -22.08
N PRO A 135 6.40 16.56 -22.76
CA PRO A 135 6.36 16.64 -24.21
C PRO A 135 6.53 15.23 -24.77
N ALA A 136 5.52 14.75 -25.50
CA ALA A 136 5.76 13.74 -26.50
C ALA A 136 6.87 14.28 -27.42
N THR A 137 7.94 13.50 -27.61
CA THR A 137 8.98 13.67 -28.64
C THR A 137 10.03 14.77 -28.40
N ASN A 138 11.27 14.35 -28.07
CA ASN A 138 12.44 14.92 -28.74
C ASN A 138 13.39 13.76 -29.15
N PRO A 139 13.16 13.13 -30.31
CA PRO A 139 14.01 12.08 -30.85
C PRO A 139 15.14 12.62 -31.75
N ASP A 140 15.35 13.94 -31.82
CA ASP A 140 16.47 14.54 -32.56
C ASP A 140 17.13 15.65 -31.73
N ARG A 141 18.19 15.29 -31.01
CA ARG A 141 19.35 16.17 -30.76
C ARG A 141 20.58 15.37 -30.36
#